data_AF-A0A8J4DM70-F1
#
_entry.id   AF-A0A8J4DM70-F1
#
_cell.length_a   1.000
_cell.length_b   1.000
_cell.length_c   1.000
_cell.angle_alpha   90.00
_cell.angle_beta   90.00
_cell.angle_gamma   90.00
#
_symmetry.space_group_name_H-M   'P 1'
#
loop_
_entity.id
_entity.type
_entity.pdbx_description
1 polymer ?
#
loop_
_entity_poly.entity_id
_entity_poly.type
_entity_poly.pdbx_seq_one_letter_code
_entity_poly.pdbx_strand_id
1 'polypeptide(L)'
;MTVLPAARRPGVADLLAAQTAFALRDLWRTRVVFIFTFLFPLTWLVVLGFLVGDATADGTGGVPVMQYVTPTAAVMGVLYGAYPTVAVSLADARERGVLKRVRGTPVPAAVYLAGRVGAAVVFALGSVLTMLAAGVLVYDVRIVWRTVPASLATVVVALVCFAAAGMAVATTARSAAVAQAASIGSAVVIGFVSGVLAWGDMPGWADRIAAFFPLKPFNDALQAQFDPGGAGSGWDPGALAVMAAWAVGAGVLAARAFRWDPAARGGRADPPPPRRPAARRRPAVTVTARPGGVALLLGQAGWATRAAVRDVGWVFFAVAMPVGLYAFTAAVVPASPGGTTRLAAGMIAWGALVTAFVNMPEAVARARDRGVLKRLRGTPLRPAVHVAGRIVAVLWIALLTGGLVVLAGVSWFGVRPTAAGLLWAAGWVVVGTATLAACGLALASALPDSRTVTAVALGISLPVAFFSDVFAIDATPAWMSAAGSVLPLRHLVTLVAAALDPGGPTAGWTAPAVLLAWLVGAGFVAVRTFRWSGRR
;
A
#
# COMPACT_ATOMS: atom_id res chain seq x y z
N MET A 1 20.09 -25.97 -51.32
CA MET A 1 19.20 -26.01 -50.13
C MET A 1 20.06 -26.24 -48.90
N THR A 2 20.42 -25.18 -48.19
CA THR A 2 21.11 -25.27 -46.88
C THR A 2 20.08 -25.68 -45.84
N VAL A 3 20.14 -26.93 -45.38
CA VAL A 3 19.33 -27.42 -44.26
C VAL A 3 19.76 -26.63 -43.02
N LEU A 4 18.93 -25.68 -42.58
CA LEU A 4 19.15 -25.00 -41.30
C LEU A 4 19.24 -26.09 -40.22
N PRO A 5 20.29 -26.11 -39.37
CA PRO A 5 20.42 -27.11 -38.33
C PRO A 5 19.15 -27.10 -37.47
N ALA A 6 18.60 -28.28 -37.21
CA ALA A 6 17.37 -28.42 -36.44
C ALA A 6 17.55 -27.72 -35.09
N ALA A 7 16.91 -26.56 -34.91
CA ALA A 7 17.00 -25.79 -33.70
C ALA A 7 16.58 -26.68 -32.52
N ARG A 8 17.52 -26.91 -31.60
CA ARG A 8 17.28 -27.74 -30.41
C ARG A 8 16.07 -27.16 -29.68
N ARG A 9 15.01 -27.95 -29.51
CA ARG A 9 13.85 -27.51 -28.73
C ARG A 9 14.34 -27.18 -27.31
N PRO A 10 14.08 -25.98 -26.78
CA PRO A 10 14.56 -25.59 -25.46
C PRO A 10 14.01 -26.56 -24.41
N GLY A 11 14.86 -26.97 -23.47
CA GLY A 11 14.46 -27.84 -22.37
C GLY A 11 13.54 -27.11 -21.39
N VAL A 12 12.87 -27.85 -20.51
CA VAL A 12 12.02 -27.28 -19.45
C VAL A 12 12.82 -26.32 -18.56
N ALA A 13 14.09 -26.63 -18.27
CA ALA A 13 14.99 -25.78 -17.51
C ALA A 13 15.31 -24.46 -18.24
N ASP A 14 15.57 -24.51 -19.55
CA ASP A 14 15.83 -23.32 -20.37
C ASP A 14 14.59 -22.42 -20.42
N LEU A 15 13.41 -23.02 -20.59
CA LEU A 15 12.14 -22.29 -20.57
C LEU A 15 11.87 -21.65 -19.21
N LEU A 16 12.17 -22.36 -18.11
CA LEU A 16 12.04 -21.84 -16.76
C LEU A 16 13.01 -20.69 -16.48
N ALA A 17 14.27 -20.83 -16.87
CA ALA A 17 15.27 -19.78 -16.73
C ALA A 17 14.89 -18.54 -17.54
N ALA A 18 14.47 -18.71 -18.81
CA ALA A 18 14.01 -17.63 -19.66
C ALA A 18 12.77 -16.94 -19.08
N GLN A 19 11.80 -17.70 -18.60
CA GLN A 19 10.58 -17.16 -18.00
C GLN A 19 10.87 -16.41 -16.68
N THR A 20 11.75 -16.96 -15.84
CA THR A 20 12.23 -16.31 -14.62
C THR A 20 12.94 -15.00 -14.96
N ALA A 21 13.84 -15.01 -15.94
CA ALA A 21 14.57 -13.82 -16.35
C ALA A 21 13.67 -12.75 -16.98
N PHE A 22 12.62 -13.14 -17.70
CA PHE A 22 11.60 -12.22 -18.21
C PHE A 22 10.82 -11.59 -17.05
N ALA A 23 10.28 -12.43 -16.16
CA ALA A 23 9.48 -11.97 -15.02
C ALA A 23 10.32 -11.08 -14.07
N LEU A 24 11.58 -11.41 -13.85
CA LEU A 24 12.49 -10.59 -13.03
C LEU A 24 12.70 -9.20 -13.65
N ARG A 25 12.90 -9.11 -14.97
CA ARG A 25 12.99 -7.81 -15.66
C ARG A 25 11.70 -7.01 -15.57
N ASP A 26 10.54 -7.67 -15.59
CA ASP A 26 9.23 -7.02 -15.40
C ASP A 26 9.11 -6.43 -13.98
N LEU A 27 9.55 -7.18 -12.95
CA LEU A 27 9.57 -6.71 -11.56
C LEU A 27 10.48 -5.48 -11.40
N TRP A 28 11.71 -5.54 -11.91
CA TRP A 28 12.66 -4.41 -11.86
C TRP A 28 12.14 -3.15 -12.57
N ARG A 29 11.31 -3.31 -13.61
CA ARG A 29 10.69 -2.19 -14.33
C ARG A 29 9.40 -1.70 -13.66
N THR A 30 8.82 -2.48 -12.76
CA THR A 30 7.61 -2.12 -12.03
C THR A 30 7.98 -1.32 -10.79
N ARG A 31 8.02 0.02 -10.95
CA ARG A 31 8.45 0.97 -9.90
C ARG A 31 7.74 0.77 -8.56
N VAL A 32 6.44 0.45 -8.57
CA VAL A 32 5.67 0.20 -7.33
C VAL A 32 6.25 -0.98 -6.56
N VAL A 33 6.56 -2.09 -7.25
CA VAL A 33 7.10 -3.30 -6.61
C VAL A 33 8.50 -3.03 -6.07
N PHE A 34 9.35 -2.33 -6.83
CA PHE A 34 10.66 -1.89 -6.35
C PHE A 34 10.58 -1.05 -5.06
N ILE A 35 9.64 -0.10 -5.00
CA ILE A 35 9.48 0.77 -3.82
C ILE A 35 9.14 -0.04 -2.57
N PHE A 36 8.17 -0.97 -2.64
CA PHE A 36 7.78 -1.73 -1.45
C PHE A 36 8.77 -2.83 -1.07
N THR A 37 9.45 -3.44 -2.05
CA THR A 37 10.39 -4.52 -1.78
C THR A 37 11.74 -3.99 -1.32
N PHE A 38 12.25 -2.89 -1.89
CA PHE A 38 13.59 -2.38 -1.57
C PHE A 38 13.52 -1.06 -0.78
N LEU A 39 12.88 -0.04 -1.36
CA LEU A 39 12.98 1.32 -0.83
C LEU A 39 12.30 1.46 0.53
N PHE A 40 11.15 0.80 0.75
CA PHE A 40 10.44 0.89 2.01
C PHE A 40 11.22 0.28 3.17
N PRO A 41 11.63 -1.01 3.13
CA PRO A 41 12.44 -1.58 4.20
C PRO A 41 13.76 -0.83 4.39
N LEU A 42 14.39 -0.35 3.31
CA LEU A 42 15.63 0.42 3.40
C LEU A 42 15.42 1.77 4.08
N THR A 43 14.38 2.51 3.69
CA THR A 43 14.04 3.80 4.31
C THR A 43 13.68 3.60 5.77
N TRP A 44 12.91 2.56 6.08
CA TRP A 44 12.55 2.20 7.45
C TRP A 44 13.79 1.88 8.29
N LEU A 45 14.70 1.06 7.78
CA LEU A 45 15.97 0.73 8.42
C LEU A 45 16.82 1.98 8.66
N VAL A 46 16.94 2.83 7.65
CA VAL A 46 17.75 4.05 7.72
C VAL A 46 17.18 5.04 8.73
N VAL A 47 15.88 5.28 8.68
CA VAL A 47 15.19 6.18 9.62
C VAL A 47 15.32 5.65 11.05
N LEU A 48 15.13 4.35 11.28
CA LEU A 48 15.33 3.77 12.61
C LEU A 48 16.77 3.83 13.07
N GLY A 49 17.75 3.59 12.20
CA GLY A 49 19.16 3.76 12.54
C GLY A 49 19.49 5.17 13.00
N PHE A 50 18.95 6.20 12.33
CA PHE A 50 19.10 7.59 12.79
C PHE A 50 18.30 7.91 14.06
N LEU A 51 17.15 7.26 14.27
CA LEU A 51 16.30 7.47 15.44
C LEU A 51 16.95 6.89 16.70
N VAL A 52 17.50 5.70 16.57
CA VAL A 52 18.03 4.91 17.68
C VAL A 52 19.49 5.26 17.98
N GLY A 53 20.27 5.66 16.97
CA GLY A 53 21.68 6.00 17.12
C GLY A 53 22.50 4.84 17.69
N ASP A 54 23.34 5.13 18.68
CA ASP A 54 24.21 4.15 19.34
C ASP A 54 23.53 3.40 20.50
N ALA A 55 22.19 3.42 20.58
CA ALA A 55 21.50 2.73 21.64
C ALA A 55 21.68 1.21 21.54
N THR A 56 21.86 0.58 22.70
CA THR A 56 22.00 -0.87 22.84
C THR A 56 20.68 -1.49 23.27
N ALA A 57 20.39 -2.69 22.77
CA ALA A 57 19.20 -3.43 23.17
C ALA A 57 19.28 -3.87 24.63
N ASP A 58 18.21 -3.66 25.38
CA ASP A 58 18.15 -3.97 26.81
C ASP A 58 18.39 -5.47 27.07
N GLY A 59 19.20 -5.78 28.10
CA GLY A 59 19.45 -7.17 28.51
C GLY A 59 20.37 -7.99 27.59
N THR A 60 20.94 -7.39 26.53
CA THR A 60 21.77 -8.10 25.52
C THR A 60 23.28 -7.95 25.72
N GLY A 61 23.74 -7.40 26.85
CA GLY A 61 25.16 -7.20 27.11
C GLY A 61 25.81 -6.12 26.24
N GLY A 62 25.03 -5.13 25.80
CA GLY A 62 25.53 -3.98 25.01
C GLY A 62 25.50 -4.18 23.50
N VAL A 63 24.67 -5.09 22.98
CA VAL A 63 24.51 -5.27 21.53
C VAL A 63 23.70 -4.10 20.95
N PRO A 64 24.12 -3.47 19.85
CA PRO A 64 23.37 -2.38 19.23
C PRO A 64 21.97 -2.81 18.82
N VAL A 65 20.95 -1.95 19.02
CA VAL A 65 19.58 -2.22 18.58
C VAL A 65 19.49 -2.53 17.08
N MET A 66 20.35 -1.90 16.27
CA MET A 66 20.42 -2.12 14.83
C MET A 66 20.77 -3.56 14.42
N GLN A 67 21.38 -4.33 15.32
CA GLN A 67 21.61 -5.77 15.16
C GLN A 67 20.30 -6.54 14.96
N TYR A 68 19.21 -6.11 15.63
CA TYR A 68 17.89 -6.74 15.58
C TYR A 68 16.95 -6.05 14.57
N VAL A 69 17.12 -4.75 14.33
CA VAL A 69 16.31 -4.00 13.36
C VAL A 69 16.65 -4.40 11.91
N THR A 70 17.91 -4.69 11.61
CA THR A 70 18.37 -5.11 10.28
C THR A 70 17.67 -6.37 9.76
N PRO A 71 17.64 -7.51 10.49
CA PRO A 71 16.91 -8.69 10.04
C PRO A 71 15.39 -8.43 9.95
N THR A 72 14.82 -7.58 10.79
CA THR A 72 13.40 -7.16 10.68
C THR A 72 13.12 -6.38 9.38
N ALA A 73 14.04 -5.53 8.93
CA ALA A 73 13.93 -4.91 7.62
C ALA A 73 14.00 -5.96 6.48
N ALA A 74 14.88 -6.97 6.61
CA ALA A 74 14.96 -8.06 5.64
C ALA A 74 13.66 -8.91 5.60
N VAL A 75 13.04 -9.15 6.76
CA VAL A 75 11.73 -9.82 6.90
C VAL A 75 10.66 -9.09 6.10
N MET A 76 10.61 -7.76 6.19
CA MET A 76 9.69 -6.93 5.41
C MET A 76 9.95 -7.03 3.91
N GLY A 77 11.23 -7.04 3.51
CA GLY A 77 11.64 -7.28 2.12
C GLY A 77 11.14 -8.62 1.56
N VAL A 78 11.26 -9.69 2.35
CA VAL A 78 10.75 -11.03 2.01
C VAL A 78 9.22 -11.03 1.90
N LEU A 79 8.52 -10.46 2.88
CA LEU A 79 7.06 -10.38 2.88
C LEU A 79 6.54 -9.66 1.63
N TYR A 80 7.02 -8.45 1.34
CA TYR A 80 6.54 -7.68 0.19
C TYR A 80 7.05 -8.22 -1.15
N GLY A 81 8.26 -8.76 -1.19
CA GLY A 81 8.87 -9.36 -2.38
C GLY A 81 8.21 -10.66 -2.83
N ALA A 82 7.69 -11.48 -1.91
CA ALA A 82 7.08 -12.76 -2.24
C ALA A 82 5.55 -12.75 -2.18
N TYR A 83 4.91 -12.12 -1.19
CA TYR A 83 3.47 -12.26 -0.98
C TYR A 83 2.63 -11.36 -1.93
N PRO A 84 2.60 -10.02 -1.77
CA PRO A 84 1.81 -9.17 -2.66
C PRO A 84 2.29 -9.20 -4.12
N THR A 85 3.60 -9.33 -4.32
CA THR A 85 4.20 -9.40 -5.65
C THR A 85 3.66 -10.59 -6.46
N VAL A 86 3.63 -11.80 -5.88
CA VAL A 86 3.06 -12.98 -6.54
C VAL A 86 1.55 -12.83 -6.73
N ALA A 87 0.84 -12.34 -5.70
CA ALA A 87 -0.62 -12.17 -5.72
C ALA A 87 -1.09 -11.26 -6.87
N VAL A 88 -0.54 -10.05 -6.94
CA VAL A 88 -0.93 -9.04 -7.92
C VAL A 88 -0.46 -9.42 -9.31
N SER A 89 0.78 -9.89 -9.44
CA SER A 89 1.36 -10.28 -10.73
C SER A 89 0.50 -11.34 -11.41
N LEU A 90 0.13 -12.40 -10.69
CA LEU A 90 -0.67 -13.49 -11.24
C LEU A 90 -2.12 -13.08 -11.52
N ALA A 91 -2.74 -12.32 -10.62
CA ALA A 91 -4.10 -11.82 -10.82
C ALA A 91 -4.21 -10.89 -12.04
N ASP A 92 -3.23 -10.00 -12.24
CA ASP A 92 -3.15 -9.11 -13.41
C ASP A 92 -2.89 -9.89 -14.71
N ALA A 93 -2.03 -10.91 -14.68
CA ALA A 93 -1.84 -11.78 -15.83
C ALA A 93 -3.14 -12.51 -16.25
N ARG A 94 -3.93 -12.95 -15.27
CA ARG A 94 -5.24 -13.56 -15.54
C ARG A 94 -6.22 -12.54 -16.11
N GLU A 95 -6.31 -11.36 -15.52
CA GLU A 95 -7.22 -10.29 -15.94
C GLU A 95 -6.94 -9.79 -17.35
N ARG A 96 -5.66 -9.67 -17.73
CA ARG A 96 -5.23 -9.29 -19.10
C ARG A 96 -5.28 -10.43 -20.12
N GLY A 97 -5.78 -11.60 -19.74
CA GLY A 97 -5.83 -12.79 -20.58
C GLY A 97 -4.45 -13.31 -21.01
N VAL A 98 -3.38 -12.95 -20.29
CA VAL A 98 -2.02 -13.46 -20.55
C VAL A 98 -2.00 -14.97 -20.38
N LEU A 99 -2.64 -15.49 -19.32
CA LEU A 99 -2.72 -16.94 -19.08
C LEU A 99 -3.37 -17.70 -20.24
N LYS A 100 -4.42 -17.11 -20.85
CA LYS A 100 -5.08 -17.67 -22.04
C LYS A 100 -4.15 -17.70 -23.26
N ARG A 101 -3.34 -16.65 -23.45
CA ARG A 101 -2.36 -16.60 -24.54
C ARG A 101 -1.21 -17.60 -24.34
N VAL A 102 -0.69 -17.72 -23.12
CA VAL A 102 0.38 -18.68 -22.78
C VAL A 102 -0.05 -20.12 -23.06
N ARG A 103 -1.32 -20.47 -22.83
CA ARG A 103 -1.87 -21.80 -23.18
C ARG A 103 -1.85 -22.12 -24.67
N GLY A 104 -1.88 -21.11 -25.54
CA GLY A 104 -1.72 -21.29 -26.99
C GLY A 104 -0.26 -21.45 -27.42
N THR A 105 0.69 -21.41 -26.49
CA THR A 105 2.12 -21.55 -26.77
C THR A 105 2.63 -22.91 -26.28
N PRO A 106 3.78 -23.40 -26.77
CA PRO A 106 4.39 -24.63 -26.28
C PRO A 106 4.94 -24.53 -24.84
N VAL A 107 4.80 -23.39 -24.15
CA VAL A 107 5.29 -23.21 -22.77
C VAL A 107 4.33 -23.88 -21.79
N PRO A 108 4.79 -24.86 -20.98
CA PRO A 108 3.94 -25.48 -19.97
C PRO A 108 3.45 -24.46 -18.94
N ALA A 109 2.19 -24.57 -18.55
CA ALA A 109 1.57 -23.77 -17.50
C ALA A 109 2.38 -23.73 -16.20
N ALA A 110 2.92 -24.87 -15.78
CA ALA A 110 3.75 -25.00 -14.60
C ALA A 110 5.04 -24.17 -14.71
N VAL A 111 5.66 -24.14 -15.89
CA VAL A 111 6.88 -23.35 -16.16
C VAL A 111 6.58 -21.86 -16.08
N TYR A 112 5.43 -21.42 -16.60
CA TYR A 112 5.00 -20.03 -16.48
C TYR A 112 4.84 -19.57 -15.03
N LEU A 113 4.12 -20.38 -14.22
CA LEU A 113 3.87 -20.09 -12.81
C LEU A 113 5.16 -20.17 -11.99
N ALA A 114 5.94 -21.24 -12.17
CA ALA A 114 7.23 -21.42 -11.51
C ALA A 114 8.21 -20.30 -11.85
N GLY A 115 8.24 -19.82 -13.10
CA GLY A 115 9.09 -18.70 -13.48
C GLY A 115 8.69 -17.37 -12.83
N ARG A 116 7.40 -17.14 -12.60
CA ARG A 116 6.93 -15.94 -11.86
C ARG A 116 7.24 -16.02 -10.38
N VAL A 117 7.01 -17.19 -9.76
CA VAL A 117 7.37 -17.42 -8.36
C VAL A 117 8.88 -17.33 -8.17
N GLY A 118 9.65 -17.96 -9.06
CA GLY A 118 11.11 -17.89 -9.06
C GLY A 118 11.63 -16.46 -9.20
N ALA A 119 11.03 -15.64 -10.07
CA ALA A 119 11.39 -14.24 -10.19
C ALA A 119 11.09 -13.45 -8.91
N ALA A 120 9.94 -13.67 -8.27
CA ALA A 120 9.60 -13.03 -7.00
C ALA A 120 10.56 -13.45 -5.88
N VAL A 121 10.94 -14.74 -5.83
CA VAL A 121 11.93 -15.26 -4.89
C VAL A 121 13.30 -14.60 -5.08
N VAL A 122 13.81 -14.56 -6.32
CA VAL A 122 15.10 -13.90 -6.62
C VAL A 122 15.05 -12.40 -6.27
N PHE A 123 13.93 -11.75 -6.56
CA PHE A 123 13.72 -10.33 -6.25
C PHE A 123 13.70 -10.08 -4.73
N ALA A 124 13.02 -10.93 -3.96
CA ALA A 124 12.98 -10.87 -2.51
C ALA A 124 14.35 -11.17 -1.87
N LEU A 125 15.11 -12.13 -2.39
CA LEU A 125 16.50 -12.38 -1.98
C LEU A 125 17.39 -11.16 -2.24
N GLY A 126 17.20 -10.47 -3.37
CA GLY A 126 17.88 -9.20 -3.63
C GLY A 126 17.59 -8.15 -2.55
N SER A 127 16.35 -8.09 -2.05
CA SER A 127 16.01 -7.20 -0.92
C SER A 127 16.69 -7.62 0.36
N VAL A 128 16.74 -8.92 0.69
CA VAL A 128 17.45 -9.41 1.88
C VAL A 128 18.91 -9.01 1.83
N LEU A 129 19.58 -9.26 0.69
CA LEU A 129 20.98 -8.87 0.50
C LEU A 129 21.17 -7.35 0.61
N THR A 130 20.22 -6.56 0.13
CA THR A 130 20.27 -5.09 0.26
C THR A 130 20.17 -4.66 1.73
N MET A 131 19.25 -5.24 2.51
CA MET A 131 19.11 -4.91 3.94
C MET A 131 20.33 -5.36 4.74
N LEU A 132 20.86 -6.55 4.47
CA LEU A 132 22.06 -7.06 5.12
C LEU A 132 23.30 -6.22 4.78
N ALA A 133 23.48 -5.86 3.50
CA ALA A 133 24.56 -4.98 3.09
C ALA A 133 24.48 -3.61 3.78
N ALA A 134 23.29 -3.01 3.84
CA ALA A 134 23.09 -1.76 4.57
C ALA A 134 23.40 -1.92 6.06
N GLY A 135 22.91 -2.97 6.70
CA GLY A 135 23.17 -3.25 8.12
C GLY A 135 24.66 -3.43 8.43
N VAL A 136 25.37 -4.21 7.63
CA VAL A 136 26.81 -4.49 7.84
C VAL A 136 27.66 -3.26 7.54
N LEU A 137 27.38 -2.55 6.44
CA LEU A 137 28.24 -1.45 5.97
C LEU A 137 27.97 -0.11 6.66
N VAL A 138 26.75 0.12 7.15
CA VAL A 138 26.33 1.40 7.73
C VAL A 138 26.16 1.33 9.25
N TYR A 139 25.77 0.17 9.78
CA TYR A 139 25.39 0.00 11.20
C TYR A 139 26.23 -1.07 11.92
N ASP A 140 27.34 -1.51 11.33
CA ASP A 140 28.27 -2.49 11.90
C ASP A 140 27.59 -3.79 12.41
N VAL A 141 26.50 -4.20 11.75
CA VAL A 141 25.76 -5.42 12.10
C VAL A 141 26.67 -6.63 11.93
N ARG A 142 26.82 -7.41 12.99
CA ARG A 142 27.70 -8.59 13.01
C ARG A 142 26.97 -9.79 12.45
N ILE A 143 27.53 -10.43 11.42
CA ILE A 143 27.00 -11.71 10.92
C ILE A 143 27.46 -12.82 11.86
N VAL A 144 26.49 -13.52 12.46
CA VAL A 144 26.76 -14.68 13.32
C VAL A 144 26.90 -15.93 12.44
N TRP A 145 28.13 -16.23 12.00
CA TRP A 145 28.39 -17.31 11.04
C TRP A 145 27.83 -18.69 11.42
N ARG A 146 27.72 -18.96 12.73
CA ARG A 146 27.16 -20.22 13.27
C ARG A 146 25.68 -20.42 12.90
N THR A 147 24.90 -19.35 12.83
CA THR A 147 23.45 -19.39 12.60
C THR A 147 23.08 -19.19 11.13
N VAL A 148 24.04 -18.84 10.26
CA VAL A 148 23.81 -18.60 8.83
C VAL A 148 23.07 -19.75 8.13
N PRO A 149 23.40 -21.05 8.33
CA PRO A 149 22.61 -22.13 7.72
C PRO A 149 21.14 -22.12 8.16
N ALA A 150 20.87 -21.84 9.44
CA ALA A 150 19.51 -21.73 9.96
C ALA A 150 18.80 -20.49 9.38
N SER A 151 19.47 -19.35 9.24
CA SER A 151 18.91 -18.15 8.60
C SER A 151 18.56 -18.36 7.14
N LEU A 152 19.41 -19.04 6.37
CA LEU A 152 19.11 -19.39 4.98
C LEU A 152 17.88 -20.30 4.90
N ALA A 153 17.81 -21.33 5.76
CA ALA A 153 16.65 -22.24 5.80
C ALA A 153 15.36 -21.49 6.18
N THR A 154 15.40 -20.64 7.22
CA THR A 154 14.28 -19.80 7.66
C THR A 154 13.79 -18.89 6.54
N VAL A 155 14.69 -18.19 5.84
CA VAL A 155 14.35 -17.30 4.71
C VAL A 155 13.73 -18.09 3.56
N VAL A 156 14.25 -19.27 3.21
CA VAL A 156 13.70 -20.11 2.13
C VAL A 156 12.29 -20.60 2.49
N VAL A 157 12.07 -21.07 3.71
CA VAL A 157 10.75 -21.52 4.16
C VAL A 157 9.75 -20.35 4.18
N ALA A 158 10.18 -19.16 4.65
CA ALA A 158 9.37 -17.95 4.61
C ALA A 158 8.99 -17.55 3.17
N LEU A 159 9.95 -17.57 2.23
CA LEU A 159 9.71 -17.28 0.82
C LEU A 159 8.67 -18.22 0.20
N VAL A 160 8.77 -19.53 0.48
CA VAL A 160 7.80 -20.52 0.01
C VAL A 160 6.43 -20.26 0.62
N CYS A 161 6.36 -19.99 1.94
CA CYS A 161 5.12 -19.66 2.64
C CYS A 161 4.43 -18.43 2.05
N PHE A 162 5.15 -17.32 1.89
CA PHE A 162 4.59 -16.07 1.38
C PHE A 162 4.25 -16.14 -0.12
N ALA A 163 5.03 -16.85 -0.93
CA ALA A 163 4.68 -17.11 -2.32
C ALA A 163 3.41 -17.97 -2.44
N ALA A 164 3.25 -19.00 -1.61
CA ALA A 164 2.05 -19.84 -1.55
C ALA A 164 0.82 -19.02 -1.13
N ALA A 165 0.95 -18.19 -0.09
CA ALA A 165 -0.09 -17.24 0.33
C ALA A 165 -0.46 -16.29 -0.82
N GLY A 166 0.54 -15.81 -1.58
CA GLY A 166 0.33 -14.91 -2.71
C GLY A 166 -0.45 -15.58 -3.83
N MET A 167 -0.09 -16.83 -4.15
CA MET A 167 -0.85 -17.65 -5.09
C MET A 167 -2.29 -17.87 -4.62
N ALA A 168 -2.51 -18.18 -3.34
CA ALA A 168 -3.86 -18.38 -2.79
C ALA A 168 -4.73 -17.13 -2.94
N VAL A 169 -4.17 -15.93 -2.71
CA VAL A 169 -4.88 -14.67 -2.96
C VAL A 169 -5.14 -14.48 -4.46
N ALA A 170 -4.16 -14.74 -5.32
CA ALA A 170 -4.34 -14.58 -6.77
C ALA A 170 -5.45 -15.47 -7.35
N THR A 171 -5.56 -16.72 -6.87
CA THR A 171 -6.55 -17.67 -7.38
C THR A 171 -7.95 -17.34 -6.88
N THR A 172 -8.09 -16.87 -5.64
CA THR A 172 -9.39 -16.54 -5.01
C THR A 172 -9.90 -15.14 -5.36
N ALA A 173 -9.01 -14.17 -5.60
CA ALA A 173 -9.39 -12.81 -5.99
C ALA A 173 -10.17 -12.83 -7.31
N ARG A 174 -11.07 -11.86 -7.52
CA ARG A 174 -11.86 -11.75 -8.77
C ARG A 174 -11.25 -10.77 -9.79
N SER A 175 -10.31 -9.94 -9.36
CA SER A 175 -9.58 -8.97 -10.18
C SER A 175 -8.20 -8.71 -9.57
N ALA A 176 -7.30 -8.09 -10.34
CA ALA A 176 -6.01 -7.62 -9.84
C ALA A 176 -6.18 -6.60 -8.72
N ALA A 177 -7.20 -5.73 -8.79
CA ALA A 177 -7.50 -4.76 -7.73
C ALA A 177 -7.88 -5.44 -6.40
N VAL A 178 -8.70 -6.51 -6.45
CA VAL A 178 -9.03 -7.29 -5.24
C VAL A 178 -7.81 -8.03 -4.71
N ALA A 179 -6.98 -8.60 -5.58
CA ALA A 179 -5.73 -9.25 -5.17
C ALA A 179 -4.77 -8.27 -4.49
N GLN A 180 -4.64 -7.06 -5.04
CA GLN A 180 -3.83 -5.99 -4.48
C GLN A 180 -4.32 -5.57 -3.10
N ALA A 181 -5.62 -5.32 -2.97
CA ALA A 181 -6.27 -4.98 -1.70
C ALA A 181 -6.03 -6.06 -0.64
N ALA A 182 -6.33 -7.32 -0.99
CA ALA A 182 -6.26 -8.44 -0.07
C ALA A 182 -4.83 -8.75 0.36
N SER A 183 -3.85 -8.66 -0.55
CA SER A 183 -2.46 -9.01 -0.24
C SER A 183 -1.67 -7.88 0.41
N ILE A 184 -1.67 -6.67 -0.14
CA ILE A 184 -0.96 -5.53 0.47
C ILE A 184 -1.65 -5.17 1.79
N GLY A 185 -2.99 -5.19 1.82
CA GLY A 185 -3.75 -4.82 3.00
C GLY A 185 -3.53 -5.77 4.17
N SER A 186 -3.58 -7.08 3.92
CA SER A 186 -3.25 -8.07 4.95
C SER A 186 -1.78 -8.03 5.33
N ALA A 187 -0.84 -7.78 4.40
CA ALA A 187 0.58 -7.65 4.70
C ALA A 187 0.86 -6.52 5.70
N VAL A 188 0.20 -5.36 5.53
CA VAL A 188 0.30 -4.25 6.49
C VAL A 188 -0.30 -4.64 7.83
N VAL A 189 -1.52 -5.19 7.86
CA VAL A 189 -2.20 -5.59 9.10
C VAL A 189 -1.37 -6.64 9.85
N ILE A 190 -0.90 -7.68 9.17
CA ILE A 190 -0.04 -8.71 9.76
C ILE A 190 1.29 -8.11 10.21
N GLY A 191 1.87 -7.14 9.48
CA GLY A 191 3.07 -6.42 9.91
C GLY A 191 2.91 -5.73 11.28
N PHE A 192 1.77 -5.09 11.52
CA PHE A 192 1.47 -4.50 12.83
C PHE A 192 1.12 -5.56 13.88
N VAL A 193 0.27 -6.53 13.53
CA VAL A 193 -0.13 -7.62 14.45
C VAL A 193 1.06 -8.47 14.88
N SER A 194 2.04 -8.68 14.00
CA SER A 194 3.24 -9.46 14.26
C SER A 194 4.37 -8.67 14.92
N GLY A 195 4.11 -7.46 15.42
CA GLY A 195 5.11 -6.65 16.14
C GLY A 195 6.25 -6.08 15.28
N VAL A 196 6.31 -6.42 14.00
CA VAL A 196 7.36 -5.96 13.06
C VAL A 196 7.33 -4.44 12.86
N LEU A 197 6.15 -3.85 12.92
CA LEU A 197 5.92 -2.40 12.78
C LEU A 197 5.47 -1.71 14.09
N ALA A 198 5.38 -2.45 15.19
CA ALA A 198 4.93 -1.92 16.48
C ALA A 198 6.11 -1.44 17.32
N TRP A 199 5.86 -0.48 18.23
CA TRP A 199 6.84 -0.04 19.23
C TRP A 199 6.45 -0.56 20.61
N GLY A 200 7.41 -1.20 21.29
CA GLY A 200 7.24 -1.73 22.63
C GLY A 200 6.69 -3.15 22.69
N ASP A 201 6.59 -3.66 23.91
CA ASP A 201 6.15 -5.03 24.18
C ASP A 201 4.65 -5.20 23.91
N MET A 202 4.31 -6.26 23.17
CA MET A 202 2.91 -6.61 22.96
C MET A 202 2.30 -7.25 24.21
N PRO A 203 1.05 -6.91 24.57
CA PRO A 203 0.36 -7.62 25.63
C PRO A 203 0.18 -9.09 25.23
N GLY A 204 0.23 -10.01 26.20
CA GLY A 204 0.26 -11.45 25.92
C GLY A 204 -0.94 -12.03 25.17
N TRP A 205 -2.07 -11.31 25.07
CA TRP A 205 -3.16 -11.70 24.16
C TRP A 205 -2.83 -11.38 22.70
N ALA A 206 -2.21 -10.23 22.43
CA ALA A 206 -1.84 -9.80 21.09
C ALA A 206 -0.68 -10.64 20.57
N ASP A 207 0.31 -10.91 21.42
CA ASP A 207 1.46 -11.77 21.08
C ASP A 207 1.03 -13.21 20.73
N ARG A 208 0.05 -13.78 21.44
CA ARG A 208 -0.52 -15.10 21.10
C ARG A 208 -1.23 -15.11 19.74
N ILE A 209 -1.94 -14.03 19.40
CA ILE A 209 -2.56 -13.89 18.07
C ILE A 209 -1.48 -13.72 17.00
N ALA A 210 -0.44 -12.93 17.30
CA ALA A 210 0.71 -12.70 16.43
C ALA A 210 1.40 -14.01 16.06
N ALA A 211 1.64 -14.87 17.05
CA ALA A 211 2.32 -16.16 16.89
C ALA A 211 1.60 -17.14 15.94
N PHE A 212 0.29 -16.96 15.71
CA PHE A 212 -0.45 -17.74 14.73
C PHE A 212 -0.08 -17.38 13.28
N PHE A 213 0.25 -16.12 13.01
CA PHE A 213 0.61 -15.65 11.66
C PHE A 213 2.08 -15.93 11.37
N PRO A 214 2.44 -16.36 10.14
CA PRO A 214 3.80 -16.81 9.82
C PRO A 214 4.85 -15.70 9.91
N LEU A 215 4.42 -14.43 9.93
CA LEU A 215 5.34 -13.29 9.98
C LEU A 215 6.00 -13.11 11.36
N LYS A 216 5.30 -13.38 12.48
CA LYS A 216 5.87 -13.26 13.84
C LYS A 216 6.97 -14.30 14.08
N PRO A 217 6.73 -15.62 13.90
CA PRO A 217 7.79 -16.61 14.07
C PRO A 217 8.95 -16.43 13.09
N PHE A 218 8.67 -15.95 11.87
CA PHE A 218 9.74 -15.59 10.93
C PHE A 218 10.62 -14.46 11.47
N ASN A 219 10.01 -13.37 11.95
CA ASN A 219 10.74 -12.25 12.50
C ASN A 219 11.55 -12.62 13.74
N ASP A 220 10.92 -13.33 14.69
CA ASP A 220 11.57 -13.73 15.94
C ASP A 220 12.74 -14.67 15.69
N ALA A 221 12.56 -15.68 14.83
CA ALA A 221 13.62 -16.61 14.49
C ALA A 221 14.81 -15.89 13.83
N LEU A 222 14.54 -14.94 12.91
CA LEU A 222 15.63 -14.21 12.24
C LEU A 222 16.33 -13.23 13.19
N GLN A 223 15.60 -12.56 14.10
CA GLN A 223 16.21 -11.73 15.14
C GLN A 223 17.10 -12.57 16.08
N ALA A 224 16.62 -13.72 16.55
CA ALA A 224 17.38 -14.62 17.42
C ALA A 224 18.64 -15.18 16.73
N GLN A 225 18.56 -15.45 15.42
CA GLN A 225 19.72 -15.90 14.65
C GLN A 225 20.78 -14.81 14.46
N PHE A 226 20.39 -13.54 14.51
CA PHE A 226 21.30 -12.41 14.43
C PHE A 226 21.81 -11.98 15.82
N ASP A 227 21.37 -12.60 16.90
CA ASP A 227 21.86 -12.31 18.24
C ASP A 227 23.29 -12.85 18.46
N PRO A 228 24.31 -11.99 18.66
CA PRO A 228 25.67 -12.43 18.94
C PRO A 228 25.80 -13.17 20.28
N GLY A 229 24.93 -12.86 21.25
CA GLY A 229 24.90 -13.48 22.58
C GLY A 229 24.13 -14.81 22.62
N GLY A 230 23.39 -15.13 21.55
CA GLY A 230 22.53 -16.31 21.49
C GLY A 230 23.31 -17.63 21.57
N ALA A 231 22.95 -18.48 22.53
CA ALA A 231 23.46 -19.85 22.63
C ALA A 231 22.74 -20.78 21.62
N GLY A 232 23.48 -21.61 20.88
CA GLY A 232 22.92 -22.64 20.00
C GLY A 232 23.13 -22.40 18.50
N SER A 233 22.50 -23.25 17.69
CA SER A 233 22.66 -23.32 16.22
C SER A 233 21.70 -22.41 15.45
N GLY A 234 20.82 -21.68 16.13
CA GLY A 234 19.84 -20.76 15.53
C GLY A 234 18.63 -21.44 14.88
N TRP A 235 18.54 -22.77 14.95
CA TRP A 235 17.38 -23.51 14.45
C TRP A 235 16.19 -23.32 15.38
N ASP A 236 15.06 -22.90 14.81
CA ASP A 236 13.78 -22.82 15.48
C ASP A 236 12.77 -23.73 14.74
N PRO A 237 12.65 -25.01 15.15
CA PRO A 237 11.70 -25.94 14.54
C PRO A 237 10.25 -25.47 14.67
N GLY A 238 9.92 -24.72 15.72
CA GLY A 238 8.58 -24.19 15.95
C GLY A 238 8.21 -23.15 14.90
N ALA A 239 9.07 -22.16 14.69
CA ALA A 239 8.88 -21.15 13.65
C ALA A 239 8.82 -21.76 12.25
N LEU A 240 9.72 -22.72 11.95
CA LEU A 240 9.73 -23.43 10.67
C LEU A 240 8.44 -24.25 10.47
N ALA A 241 7.94 -24.91 11.51
CA ALA A 241 6.70 -25.68 11.45
C ALA A 241 5.48 -24.79 11.18
N VAL A 242 5.37 -23.63 11.83
CA VAL A 242 4.26 -22.68 11.61
C VAL A 242 4.26 -22.17 10.17
N MET A 243 5.42 -21.73 9.66
CA MET A 243 5.54 -21.27 8.28
C MET A 243 5.27 -22.39 7.28
N ALA A 244 5.75 -23.61 7.53
CA ALA A 244 5.48 -24.76 6.69
C ALA A 244 3.98 -25.13 6.67
N ALA A 245 3.30 -25.07 7.82
CA ALA A 245 1.86 -25.31 7.92
C ALA A 245 1.07 -24.28 7.10
N TRP A 246 1.44 -23.01 7.18
CA TRP A 246 0.87 -21.94 6.35
C TRP A 246 1.17 -22.14 4.86
N ALA A 247 2.38 -22.53 4.49
CA ALA A 247 2.75 -22.83 3.12
C ALA A 247 1.89 -23.95 2.53
N VAL A 248 1.70 -25.04 3.29
CA VAL A 248 0.84 -26.17 2.90
C VAL A 248 -0.61 -25.73 2.80
N GLY A 249 -1.15 -25.05 3.81
CA GLY A 249 -2.54 -24.57 3.82
C GLY A 249 -2.85 -23.63 2.65
N ALA A 250 -1.97 -22.65 2.42
CA ALA A 250 -2.09 -21.72 1.30
C ALA A 250 -1.89 -22.42 -0.05
N GLY A 251 -0.95 -23.37 -0.16
CA GLY A 251 -0.75 -24.17 -1.36
C GLY A 251 -1.97 -25.03 -1.72
N VAL A 252 -2.58 -25.69 -0.73
CA VAL A 252 -3.83 -26.46 -0.91
C VAL A 252 -4.97 -25.54 -1.32
N LEU A 253 -5.13 -24.38 -0.67
CA LEU A 253 -6.14 -23.40 -1.05
C LEU A 253 -5.92 -22.89 -2.48
N ALA A 254 -4.67 -22.56 -2.84
CA ALA A 254 -4.30 -22.11 -4.17
C ALA A 254 -4.65 -23.17 -5.21
N ALA A 255 -4.27 -24.43 -5.00
CA ALA A 255 -4.55 -25.55 -5.90
C ALA A 255 -6.05 -25.81 -6.07
N ARG A 256 -6.83 -25.77 -4.98
CA ARG A 256 -8.29 -25.98 -5.02
C ARG A 256 -9.05 -24.81 -5.65
N ALA A 257 -8.63 -23.57 -5.41
CA ALA A 257 -9.27 -22.38 -5.95
C ALA A 257 -8.81 -22.04 -7.38
N PHE A 258 -7.75 -22.69 -7.87
CA PHE A 258 -7.17 -22.37 -9.17
C PHE A 258 -8.14 -22.67 -10.31
N ARG A 259 -8.50 -21.62 -11.05
CA ARG A 259 -9.32 -21.72 -12.25
C ARG A 259 -8.64 -20.97 -13.38
N TRP A 260 -8.52 -21.64 -14.50
CA TRP A 260 -7.82 -21.12 -15.66
C TRP A 260 -8.65 -20.18 -16.51
N ASP A 261 -9.95 -20.45 -16.62
CA ASP A 261 -10.87 -19.54 -17.27
C ASP A 261 -11.40 -18.54 -16.25
N PRO A 262 -11.38 -17.22 -16.56
CA PRO A 262 -12.28 -16.30 -15.90
C PRO A 262 -13.66 -16.91 -16.05
N ALA A 263 -14.39 -17.11 -14.94
CA ALA A 263 -15.78 -17.54 -15.04
C ALA A 263 -16.43 -16.68 -16.13
N ALA A 264 -16.79 -17.31 -17.25
CA ALA A 264 -17.63 -16.67 -18.23
C ALA A 264 -18.75 -16.08 -17.38
N ARG A 265 -18.95 -14.75 -17.45
CA ARG A 265 -20.17 -14.15 -16.92
C ARG A 265 -21.26 -15.07 -17.44
N GLY A 266 -21.88 -15.81 -16.53
CA GLY A 266 -22.61 -17.03 -16.88
C GLY A 266 -23.44 -16.71 -18.10
N GLY A 267 -23.18 -17.43 -19.18
CA GLY A 267 -23.98 -17.34 -20.38
C GLY A 267 -25.39 -17.79 -20.00
N ARG A 268 -26.18 -16.87 -19.45
CA ARG A 268 -27.54 -16.74 -19.91
C ARG A 268 -27.37 -16.62 -21.41
N ALA A 269 -27.79 -17.65 -22.14
CA ALA A 269 -28.00 -17.51 -23.56
C ALA A 269 -28.67 -16.15 -23.74
N ASP A 270 -28.02 -15.24 -24.48
CA ASP A 270 -28.65 -13.97 -24.78
C ASP A 270 -30.05 -14.33 -25.30
N PRO A 271 -31.12 -13.85 -24.65
CA PRO A 271 -32.45 -14.11 -25.18
C PRO A 271 -32.42 -13.69 -26.65
N PRO A 272 -33.04 -14.48 -27.55
CA PRO A 272 -33.02 -14.18 -28.97
C PRO A 272 -33.32 -12.69 -29.16
N PRO A 273 -32.56 -11.99 -30.02
CA PRO A 273 -32.67 -10.53 -30.15
C PRO A 273 -34.15 -10.19 -30.26
N PRO A 274 -34.68 -9.29 -29.39
CA PRO A 274 -36.09 -8.99 -29.41
C PRO A 274 -36.49 -8.65 -30.84
N ARG A 275 -37.53 -9.32 -31.36
CA ARG A 275 -38.10 -9.01 -32.68
C ARG A 275 -38.21 -7.50 -32.76
N ARG A 276 -37.54 -6.87 -33.73
CA ARG A 276 -37.55 -5.40 -33.89
C ARG A 276 -39.00 -4.94 -33.80
N PRO A 277 -39.40 -4.19 -32.75
CA PRO A 277 -40.76 -3.69 -32.69
C PRO A 277 -40.96 -2.82 -33.94
N ALA A 278 -42.09 -2.99 -34.64
CA ALA A 278 -42.51 -2.10 -35.71
C ALA A 278 -42.30 -0.66 -35.23
N ALA A 279 -41.69 0.18 -36.07
CA ALA A 279 -41.15 1.48 -35.73
C ALA A 279 -42.11 2.30 -34.85
N ARG A 280 -42.01 2.16 -33.52
CA ARG A 280 -42.72 3.03 -32.58
C ARG A 280 -42.12 4.41 -32.80
N ARG A 281 -42.97 5.39 -33.13
CA ARG A 281 -42.60 6.81 -33.11
C ARG A 281 -41.77 7.06 -31.86
N ARG A 282 -40.48 7.35 -32.03
CA ARG A 282 -39.61 7.72 -30.92
C ARG A 282 -40.32 8.89 -30.23
N PRO A 283 -40.64 8.81 -28.92
CA PRO A 283 -41.18 9.96 -28.22
C PRO A 283 -40.24 11.14 -28.51
N ALA A 284 -40.81 12.30 -28.81
CA ALA A 284 -40.01 13.50 -29.04
C ALA A 284 -39.01 13.60 -27.89
N VAL A 285 -37.72 13.65 -28.22
CA VAL A 285 -36.68 13.82 -27.21
C VAL A 285 -36.93 15.19 -26.61
N THR A 286 -37.60 15.23 -25.47
CA THR A 286 -37.74 16.43 -24.67
C THR A 286 -36.32 16.80 -24.27
N VAL A 287 -35.79 17.84 -24.92
CA VAL A 287 -34.51 18.42 -24.55
C VAL A 287 -34.70 18.98 -23.15
N THR A 288 -34.34 18.19 -22.13
CA THR A 288 -34.26 18.70 -20.77
C THR A 288 -33.28 19.87 -20.79
N ALA A 289 -33.63 20.94 -20.08
CA ALA A 289 -32.76 22.11 -19.95
C ALA A 289 -31.35 21.65 -19.57
N ARG A 290 -30.32 22.30 -20.13
CA ARG A 290 -28.93 21.97 -19.82
C ARG A 290 -28.74 21.99 -18.30
N PRO A 291 -28.29 20.90 -17.67
CA PRO A 291 -28.12 20.87 -16.22
C PRO A 291 -27.16 21.98 -15.80
N GLY A 292 -27.51 22.69 -14.73
CA GLY A 292 -26.68 23.75 -14.17
C GLY A 292 -25.32 23.25 -13.70
N GLY A 293 -24.35 24.15 -13.57
CA GLY A 293 -22.97 23.81 -13.17
C GLY A 293 -22.90 23.07 -11.82
N VAL A 294 -23.71 23.46 -10.85
CA VAL A 294 -23.82 22.79 -9.54
C VAL A 294 -24.36 21.37 -9.68
N ALA A 295 -25.40 21.16 -10.49
CA ALA A 295 -25.95 19.83 -10.73
C ALA A 295 -24.93 18.90 -11.40
N LEU A 296 -24.14 19.41 -12.34
CA LEU A 296 -23.03 18.67 -12.96
C LEU A 296 -21.93 18.33 -11.95
N LEU A 297 -21.57 19.28 -11.07
CA LEU A 297 -20.57 19.07 -10.02
C LEU A 297 -21.02 18.00 -9.03
N LEU A 298 -22.24 18.12 -8.49
CA LEU A 298 -22.81 17.16 -7.54
C LEU A 298 -23.01 15.79 -8.18
N GLY A 299 -23.47 15.74 -9.44
CA GLY A 299 -23.60 14.50 -10.20
C GLY A 299 -22.26 13.80 -10.40
N GLN A 300 -21.21 14.56 -10.72
CA GLN A 300 -19.85 14.05 -10.85
C GLN A 300 -19.25 13.60 -9.51
N ALA A 301 -19.46 14.37 -8.45
CA ALA A 301 -19.03 13.99 -7.10
C ALA A 301 -19.72 12.71 -6.64
N GLY A 302 -21.04 12.61 -6.83
CA GLY A 302 -21.81 11.41 -6.52
C GLY A 302 -21.37 10.19 -7.34
N TRP A 303 -21.01 10.37 -8.61
CA TRP A 303 -20.40 9.30 -9.42
C TRP A 303 -19.03 8.89 -8.88
N ALA A 304 -18.16 9.85 -8.58
CA ALA A 304 -16.81 9.60 -8.09
C ALA A 304 -16.84 8.88 -6.73
N THR A 305 -17.70 9.31 -5.80
CA THR A 305 -17.94 8.62 -4.53
C THR A 305 -18.43 7.20 -4.77
N ARG A 306 -19.48 7.01 -5.60
CA ARG A 306 -19.99 5.66 -5.92
C ARG A 306 -18.95 4.74 -6.56
N ALA A 307 -18.06 5.29 -7.38
CA ALA A 307 -16.97 4.54 -7.97
C ALA A 307 -15.94 4.13 -6.90
N ALA A 308 -15.61 5.04 -5.97
CA ALA A 308 -14.69 4.79 -4.88
C ALA A 308 -15.20 3.71 -3.91
N VAL A 309 -16.45 3.80 -3.43
CA VAL A 309 -17.01 2.75 -2.53
C VAL A 309 -17.21 1.39 -3.20
N ARG A 310 -17.22 1.31 -4.53
CA ARG A 310 -17.27 0.04 -5.27
C ARG A 310 -15.90 -0.56 -5.52
N ASP A 311 -14.83 0.20 -5.30
CA ASP A 311 -13.46 -0.27 -5.40
C ASP A 311 -13.00 -0.77 -4.03
N VAL A 312 -12.98 -2.09 -3.87
CA VAL A 312 -12.63 -2.76 -2.60
C VAL A 312 -11.25 -2.34 -2.10
N GLY A 313 -10.27 -2.23 -3.00
CA GLY A 313 -8.92 -1.82 -2.62
C GLY A 313 -8.87 -0.39 -2.13
N TRP A 314 -9.57 0.48 -2.84
CA TRP A 314 -9.70 1.85 -2.41
C TRP A 314 -10.37 1.96 -1.03
N VAL A 315 -11.50 1.28 -0.79
CA VAL A 315 -12.22 1.34 0.51
C VAL A 315 -11.35 0.81 1.64
N PHE A 316 -10.62 -0.27 1.38
CA PHE A 316 -9.71 -0.84 2.36
C PHE A 316 -8.64 0.17 2.78
N PHE A 317 -7.88 0.73 1.83
CA PHE A 317 -6.75 1.62 2.16
C PHE A 317 -7.19 3.01 2.63
N ALA A 318 -8.29 3.53 2.10
CA ALA A 318 -8.76 4.89 2.39
C ALA A 318 -9.57 5.01 3.69
N VAL A 319 -10.24 3.93 4.10
CA VAL A 319 -11.22 3.97 5.19
C VAL A 319 -10.94 2.87 6.22
N ALA A 320 -10.97 1.60 5.80
CA ALA A 320 -10.88 0.49 6.75
C ALA A 320 -9.53 0.42 7.47
N MET A 321 -8.43 0.63 6.73
CA MET A 321 -7.08 0.57 7.28
C MET A 321 -6.83 1.69 8.30
N PRO A 322 -7.04 2.99 8.03
CA PRO A 322 -6.84 4.02 9.06
C PRO A 322 -7.63 3.77 10.35
N VAL A 323 -8.90 3.36 10.23
CA VAL A 323 -9.77 3.08 11.38
C VAL A 323 -9.32 1.83 12.13
N GLY A 324 -9.04 0.75 11.42
CA GLY A 324 -8.59 -0.52 12.01
C GLY A 324 -7.20 -0.41 12.62
N LEU A 325 -6.28 0.31 11.97
CA LEU A 325 -4.94 0.54 12.48
C LEU A 325 -4.97 1.44 13.71
N TYR A 326 -5.81 2.49 13.71
CA TYR A 326 -6.07 3.30 14.91
C TYR A 326 -6.53 2.42 16.08
N ALA A 327 -7.58 1.63 15.88
CA ALA A 327 -8.15 0.79 16.92
C ALA A 327 -7.14 -0.27 17.43
N PHE A 328 -6.39 -0.89 16.52
CA PHE A 328 -5.37 -1.87 16.88
C PHE A 328 -4.23 -1.23 17.69
N THR A 329 -3.64 -0.15 17.19
CA THR A 329 -2.50 0.49 17.85
C THR A 329 -2.89 1.12 19.18
N ALA A 330 -4.07 1.75 19.28
CA ALA A 330 -4.59 2.29 20.54
C ALA A 330 -4.93 1.19 21.58
N ALA A 331 -5.19 -0.04 21.15
CA ALA A 331 -5.44 -1.19 22.03
C ALA A 331 -4.16 -1.90 22.49
N VAL A 332 -3.08 -1.79 21.73
CA VAL A 332 -1.81 -2.50 21.96
C VAL A 332 -0.79 -1.60 22.67
N VAL A 333 -0.65 -0.36 22.21
CA VAL A 333 0.36 0.56 22.74
C VAL A 333 -0.16 1.17 24.05
N PRO A 334 0.65 1.18 25.13
CA PRO A 334 0.28 1.82 26.38
C PRO A 334 -0.19 3.26 26.16
N ALA A 335 -1.29 3.63 26.80
CA ALA A 335 -1.86 4.97 26.65
C ALA A 335 -0.94 6.03 27.29
N SER A 336 -0.18 6.76 26.48
CA SER A 336 0.48 8.00 26.92
C SER A 336 -0.55 9.14 26.99
N PRO A 337 -0.37 10.15 27.87
CA PRO A 337 -1.26 11.30 27.94
C PRO A 337 -1.41 11.98 26.56
N GLY A 338 -2.64 11.99 26.03
CA GLY A 338 -2.94 12.51 24.69
C GLY A 338 -2.46 11.64 23.52
N GLY A 339 -1.79 10.51 23.76
CA GLY A 339 -1.25 9.62 22.73
C GLY A 339 -2.31 9.06 21.79
N THR A 340 -3.44 8.59 22.33
CA THR A 340 -4.58 8.11 21.52
C THR A 340 -5.23 9.22 20.70
N THR A 341 -5.12 10.48 21.11
CA THR A 341 -5.63 11.63 20.36
C THR A 341 -4.67 12.01 19.22
N ARG A 342 -3.36 12.02 19.48
CA ARG A 342 -2.34 12.21 18.43
C ARG A 342 -2.38 11.12 17.37
N LEU A 343 -2.52 9.86 17.80
CA LEU A 343 -2.65 8.72 16.91
C LEU A 343 -3.92 8.80 16.05
N ALA A 344 -5.05 9.26 16.62
CA ALA A 344 -6.28 9.52 15.86
C ALA A 344 -6.01 10.56 14.76
N ALA A 345 -5.42 11.71 15.12
CA ALA A 345 -5.07 12.75 14.15
C ALA A 345 -4.13 12.23 13.04
N GLY A 346 -3.14 11.43 13.40
CA GLY A 346 -2.24 10.73 12.49
C GLY A 346 -2.97 9.84 11.48
N MET A 347 -3.87 8.99 11.94
CA MET A 347 -4.64 8.09 11.07
C MET A 347 -5.63 8.84 10.18
N ILE A 348 -6.22 9.95 10.65
CA ILE A 348 -7.06 10.83 9.83
C ILE A 348 -6.24 11.46 8.70
N ALA A 349 -5.06 11.99 9.03
CA ALA A 349 -4.15 12.57 8.06
C ALA A 349 -3.64 11.53 7.05
N TRP A 350 -3.36 10.29 7.50
CA TRP A 350 -3.01 9.17 6.62
C TRP A 350 -4.13 8.83 5.64
N GLY A 351 -5.39 8.76 6.11
CA GLY A 351 -6.55 8.56 5.24
C GLY A 351 -6.68 9.68 4.18
N ALA A 352 -6.47 10.93 4.58
CA ALA A 352 -6.42 12.07 3.66
C ALA A 352 -5.27 11.98 2.65
N LEU A 353 -4.08 11.55 3.07
CA LEU A 353 -2.91 11.34 2.19
C LEU A 353 -3.22 10.28 1.12
N VAL A 354 -3.68 9.10 1.53
CA VAL A 354 -3.98 8.00 0.60
C VAL A 354 -5.07 8.40 -0.39
N THR A 355 -6.13 9.07 0.07
CA THR A 355 -7.25 9.43 -0.80
C THR A 355 -6.93 10.59 -1.75
N ALA A 356 -6.30 11.66 -1.25
CA ALA A 356 -6.10 12.90 -1.98
C ALA A 356 -4.77 12.98 -2.73
N PHE A 357 -3.68 12.46 -2.14
CA PHE A 357 -2.35 12.55 -2.73
C PHE A 357 -1.99 11.34 -3.59
N VAL A 358 -2.52 10.15 -3.27
CA VAL A 358 -2.22 8.92 -4.03
C VAL A 358 -3.33 8.60 -5.02
N ASN A 359 -4.55 8.33 -4.55
CA ASN A 359 -5.60 7.73 -5.36
C ASN A 359 -6.27 8.71 -6.33
N MET A 360 -6.56 9.93 -5.89
CA MET A 360 -7.19 10.95 -6.72
C MET A 360 -6.37 11.35 -7.96
N PRO A 361 -5.10 11.73 -7.83
CA PRO A 361 -4.30 12.13 -8.99
C PRO A 361 -4.04 10.99 -9.96
N GLU A 362 -3.85 9.76 -9.46
CA GLU A 362 -3.79 8.60 -10.33
C GLU A 362 -5.12 8.37 -11.06
N ALA A 363 -6.27 8.52 -10.40
CA ALA A 363 -7.55 8.41 -11.08
C ALA A 363 -7.67 9.45 -12.21
N VAL A 364 -7.14 10.67 -12.02
CA VAL A 364 -7.13 11.74 -13.05
C VAL A 364 -6.16 11.39 -14.17
N ALA A 365 -4.96 10.91 -13.85
CA ALA A 365 -3.99 10.44 -14.83
C ALA A 365 -4.53 9.25 -15.65
N ARG A 366 -5.19 8.27 -15.02
CA ARG A 366 -5.87 7.17 -15.72
C ARG A 366 -6.95 7.67 -16.69
N ALA A 367 -7.70 8.69 -16.29
CA ALA A 367 -8.71 9.29 -17.16
C ALA A 367 -8.08 9.99 -18.37
N ARG A 368 -6.92 10.64 -18.18
CA ARG A 368 -6.10 11.20 -19.26
C ARG A 368 -5.61 10.10 -20.20
N ASP A 369 -4.97 9.05 -19.66
CA ASP A 369 -4.34 7.98 -20.43
C ASP A 369 -5.35 7.19 -21.27
N ARG A 370 -6.58 6.99 -20.76
CA ARG A 370 -7.68 6.33 -21.48
C ARG A 370 -8.44 7.26 -22.44
N GLY A 371 -7.98 8.50 -22.61
CA GLY A 371 -8.63 9.52 -23.45
C GLY A 371 -10.01 9.95 -22.96
N VAL A 372 -10.39 9.66 -21.71
CA VAL A 372 -11.68 10.05 -21.12
C VAL A 372 -11.80 11.58 -21.12
N LEU A 373 -10.74 12.29 -20.72
CA LEU A 373 -10.74 13.76 -20.68
C LEU A 373 -10.95 14.39 -22.07
N LYS A 374 -10.46 13.74 -23.13
CA LYS A 374 -10.69 14.18 -24.52
C LYS A 374 -12.14 13.98 -24.92
N ARG A 375 -12.76 12.86 -24.56
CA ARG A 375 -14.18 12.57 -24.84
C ARG A 375 -15.13 13.50 -24.07
N LEU A 376 -14.77 13.89 -22.84
CA LEU A 376 -15.56 14.83 -22.04
C LEU A 376 -15.72 16.22 -22.69
N ARG A 377 -14.81 16.63 -23.58
CA ARG A 377 -14.95 17.90 -24.31
C ARG A 377 -16.17 17.94 -25.25
N GLY A 378 -16.67 16.77 -25.66
CA GLY A 378 -17.89 16.64 -26.45
C GLY A 378 -19.16 16.52 -25.61
N THR A 379 -19.08 16.61 -24.28
CA THR A 379 -20.23 16.50 -23.37
C THR A 379 -20.43 17.79 -22.57
N PRO A 380 -21.60 17.99 -21.92
CA PRO A 380 -21.80 19.12 -21.01
C PRO A 380 -20.84 19.14 -19.80
N LEU A 381 -20.21 18.00 -19.47
CA LEU A 381 -19.32 17.88 -18.31
C LEU A 381 -17.92 18.40 -18.65
N ARG A 382 -17.69 19.68 -18.37
CA ARG A 382 -16.37 20.30 -18.57
C ARG A 382 -15.28 19.56 -17.78
N PRO A 383 -14.07 19.40 -18.32
CA PRO A 383 -12.98 18.72 -17.61
C PRO A 383 -12.60 19.34 -16.26
N ALA A 384 -12.76 20.66 -16.08
CA ALA A 384 -12.60 21.31 -14.77
C ALA A 384 -13.64 20.83 -13.73
N VAL A 385 -14.90 20.65 -14.15
CA VAL A 385 -15.98 20.09 -13.30
C VAL A 385 -15.70 18.63 -12.97
N HIS A 386 -15.09 17.87 -13.91
CA HIS A 386 -14.65 16.50 -13.66
C HIS A 386 -13.65 16.40 -12.49
N VAL A 387 -12.63 17.28 -12.48
CA VAL A 387 -11.63 17.34 -11.41
C VAL A 387 -12.23 17.88 -10.12
N ALA A 388 -13.00 18.98 -10.18
CA ALA A 388 -13.65 19.56 -9.01
C ALA A 388 -14.58 18.55 -8.31
N GLY A 389 -15.38 17.79 -9.05
CA GLY A 389 -16.25 16.77 -8.48
C GLY A 389 -15.48 15.63 -7.79
N ARG A 390 -14.27 15.31 -8.27
CA ARG A 390 -13.38 14.34 -7.60
C ARG A 390 -12.76 14.89 -6.32
N ILE A 391 -12.40 16.17 -6.31
CA ILE A 391 -11.93 16.84 -5.09
C ILE A 391 -13.05 16.81 -4.05
N VAL A 392 -14.28 17.17 -4.42
CA VAL A 392 -15.45 17.10 -3.52
C VAL A 392 -15.66 15.67 -2.98
N ALA A 393 -15.58 14.65 -3.84
CA ALA A 393 -15.72 13.26 -3.41
C ALA A 393 -14.65 12.85 -2.39
N VAL A 394 -13.39 13.24 -2.63
CA VAL A 394 -12.27 12.94 -1.72
C VAL A 394 -12.38 13.70 -0.40
N LEU A 395 -12.82 14.96 -0.42
CA LEU A 395 -13.10 15.73 0.81
C LEU A 395 -14.15 15.04 1.66
N TRP A 396 -15.27 14.63 1.04
CA TRP A 396 -16.32 13.88 1.72
C TRP A 396 -15.80 12.58 2.34
N ILE A 397 -14.98 11.84 1.59
CA ILE A 397 -14.38 10.61 2.06
C ILE A 397 -13.44 10.85 3.25
N ALA A 398 -12.58 11.87 3.18
CA ALA A 398 -11.65 12.18 4.26
C ALA A 398 -12.40 12.57 5.54
N LEU A 399 -13.51 13.30 5.42
CA LEU A 399 -14.41 13.59 6.54
C LEU A 399 -15.07 12.33 7.09
N LEU A 400 -15.51 11.41 6.24
CA LEU A 400 -16.08 10.14 6.65
C LEU A 400 -15.05 9.27 7.40
N THR A 401 -13.85 9.09 6.85
CA THR A 401 -12.76 8.39 7.54
C THR A 401 -12.41 9.09 8.86
N GLY A 402 -12.34 10.42 8.86
CA GLY A 402 -12.15 11.26 10.03
C GLY A 402 -13.15 10.98 11.14
N GLY A 403 -14.44 11.03 10.79
CA GLY A 403 -15.53 10.74 11.71
C GLY A 403 -15.50 9.33 12.26
N LEU A 404 -15.16 8.32 11.45
CA LEU A 404 -15.03 6.93 11.90
C LEU A 404 -13.87 6.73 12.88
N VAL A 405 -12.72 7.37 12.64
CA VAL A 405 -11.57 7.32 13.57
C VAL A 405 -11.93 8.01 14.88
N VAL A 406 -12.53 9.21 14.84
CA VAL A 406 -12.97 9.92 16.05
C VAL A 406 -14.03 9.12 16.80
N LEU A 407 -14.99 8.52 16.10
CA LEU A 407 -16.01 7.66 16.71
C LEU A 407 -15.35 6.50 17.46
N ALA A 408 -14.39 5.81 16.85
CA ALA A 408 -13.66 4.74 17.53
C ALA A 408 -12.91 5.25 18.76
N GLY A 409 -12.27 6.42 18.66
CA GLY A 409 -11.52 7.04 19.75
C GLY A 409 -12.40 7.40 20.95
N VAL A 410 -13.57 7.97 20.70
CA VAL A 410 -14.55 8.33 21.73
C VAL A 410 -15.18 7.09 22.36
N SER A 411 -15.49 6.06 21.56
CA SER A 411 -16.18 4.86 22.04
C SER A 411 -15.30 3.94 22.89
N TRP A 412 -14.02 3.78 22.55
CA TRP A 412 -13.16 2.76 23.18
C TRP A 412 -11.86 3.28 23.80
N PHE A 413 -11.35 4.44 23.38
CA PHE A 413 -9.98 4.86 23.68
C PHE A 413 -9.88 6.20 24.42
N GLY A 414 -10.99 6.65 25.03
CA GLY A 414 -11.02 7.78 25.95
C GLY A 414 -10.77 9.15 25.30
N VAL A 415 -10.87 9.29 23.97
CA VAL A 415 -10.77 10.59 23.29
C VAL A 415 -12.01 11.41 23.64
N ARG A 416 -11.82 12.63 24.16
CA ARG A 416 -12.92 13.51 24.63
C ARG A 416 -12.90 14.86 23.90
N PRO A 417 -13.23 14.89 22.60
CA PRO A 417 -13.21 16.13 21.84
C PRO A 417 -14.37 17.03 22.27
N THR A 418 -14.14 18.34 22.29
CA THR A 418 -15.23 19.32 22.48
C THR A 418 -16.04 19.47 21.19
N ALA A 419 -17.29 19.96 21.28
CA ALA A 419 -18.12 20.21 20.08
C ALA A 419 -17.45 21.21 19.12
N ALA A 420 -16.84 22.27 19.67
CA ALA A 420 -16.03 23.20 18.88
C ALA A 420 -14.80 22.51 18.27
N GLY A 421 -14.14 21.65 19.03
CA GLY A 421 -13.01 20.84 18.57
C GLY A 421 -13.35 19.96 17.37
N LEU A 422 -14.53 19.31 17.37
CA LEU A 422 -15.00 18.53 16.22
C LEU A 422 -15.20 19.37 14.96
N LEU A 423 -15.74 20.60 15.10
CA LEU A 423 -15.91 21.52 13.98
C LEU A 423 -14.56 21.99 13.42
N TRP A 424 -13.62 22.32 14.31
CA TRP A 424 -12.24 22.67 13.91
C TRP A 424 -11.52 21.50 13.24
N ALA A 425 -11.63 20.29 13.78
CA ALA A 425 -11.06 19.09 13.19
C ALA A 425 -11.62 18.85 11.78
N ALA A 426 -12.94 18.96 11.59
CA ALA A 426 -13.57 18.85 10.28
C ALA A 426 -13.05 19.93 9.30
N GLY A 427 -12.94 21.18 9.75
CA GLY A 427 -12.37 22.28 8.96
C GLY A 427 -10.92 22.02 8.53
N TRP A 428 -10.08 21.56 9.45
CA TRP A 428 -8.68 21.24 9.15
C TRP A 428 -8.53 20.02 8.24
N VAL A 429 -9.38 19.00 8.40
CA VAL A 429 -9.43 17.88 7.45
C VAL A 429 -9.77 18.38 6.05
N VAL A 430 -10.75 19.27 5.89
CA VAL A 430 -11.09 19.86 4.57
C VAL A 430 -9.89 20.61 3.97
N VAL A 431 -9.25 21.51 4.73
CA VAL A 431 -8.11 22.30 4.25
C VAL A 431 -6.90 21.41 3.93
N GLY A 432 -6.56 20.47 4.82
CA GLY A 432 -5.45 19.56 4.63
C GLY A 432 -5.66 18.60 3.45
N THR A 433 -6.86 18.01 3.32
CA THR A 433 -7.20 17.16 2.18
C THR A 433 -7.19 17.95 0.86
N ALA A 434 -7.67 19.20 0.84
CA ALA A 434 -7.56 20.05 -0.33
C ALA A 434 -6.10 20.36 -0.70
N THR A 435 -5.24 20.59 0.30
CA THR A 435 -3.80 20.81 0.13
C THR A 435 -3.13 19.58 -0.49
N LEU A 436 -3.39 18.39 0.08
CA LEU A 436 -2.88 17.12 -0.42
C LEU A 436 -3.40 16.80 -1.83
N ALA A 437 -4.66 17.13 -2.13
CA ALA A 437 -5.23 17.01 -3.47
C ALA A 437 -4.51 17.91 -4.49
N ALA A 438 -4.19 19.15 -4.11
CA ALA A 438 -3.43 20.08 -4.95
C ALA A 438 -2.01 19.56 -5.22
N CYS A 439 -1.31 19.09 -4.18
CA CYS A 439 0.01 18.45 -4.32
C CYS A 439 -0.05 17.23 -5.24
N GLY A 440 -1.07 16.37 -5.07
CA GLY A 440 -1.29 15.20 -5.92
C GLY A 440 -1.53 15.59 -7.38
N LEU A 441 -2.35 16.61 -7.65
CA LEU A 441 -2.61 17.08 -9.00
C LEU A 441 -1.36 17.71 -9.65
N ALA A 442 -0.57 18.47 -8.89
CA ALA A 442 0.72 18.98 -9.34
C ALA A 442 1.63 17.81 -9.75
N LEU A 443 1.68 16.75 -8.94
CA LEU A 443 2.43 15.54 -9.27
C LEU A 443 1.92 14.85 -10.55
N ALA A 444 0.60 14.63 -10.67
CA ALA A 444 0.00 14.02 -11.87
C ALA A 444 0.20 14.83 -13.15
N SER A 445 0.32 16.15 -13.03
CA SER A 445 0.60 17.03 -14.16
C SER A 445 2.04 16.89 -14.68
N ALA A 446 2.99 16.61 -13.79
CA ALA A 446 4.41 16.48 -14.12
C ALA A 446 4.74 15.10 -14.72
N LEU A 447 3.98 14.07 -14.35
CA LEU A 447 4.29 12.67 -14.67
C LEU A 447 3.55 12.16 -15.92
N PRO A 448 4.19 11.26 -16.70
CA PRO A 448 3.73 10.89 -18.04
C PRO A 448 2.51 9.96 -18.05
N ASP A 449 2.40 9.05 -17.08
CA ASP A 449 1.38 8.00 -17.06
C ASP A 449 0.88 7.72 -15.63
N SER A 450 -0.30 7.12 -15.53
CA SER A 450 -0.94 6.86 -14.24
C SER A 450 -0.16 5.89 -13.35
N ARG A 451 0.58 4.92 -13.91
CA ARG A 451 1.37 3.97 -13.12
C ARG A 451 2.57 4.66 -12.49
N THR A 452 3.21 5.56 -13.22
CA THR A 452 4.28 6.43 -12.70
C THR A 452 3.74 7.36 -11.61
N VAL A 453 2.54 7.93 -11.79
CA VAL A 453 1.87 8.73 -10.74
C VAL A 453 1.69 7.94 -9.45
N THR A 454 1.13 6.72 -9.52
CA THR A 454 1.00 5.87 -8.32
C THR A 454 2.34 5.59 -7.67
N ALA A 455 3.34 5.19 -8.47
CA ALA A 455 4.64 4.80 -7.94
C ALA A 455 5.33 5.97 -7.22
N VAL A 456 5.38 7.14 -7.85
CA VAL A 456 6.02 8.31 -7.26
C VAL A 456 5.22 8.81 -6.04
N ALA A 457 3.89 8.82 -6.10
CA ALA A 457 3.06 9.21 -4.97
C ALA A 457 3.28 8.29 -3.76
N LEU A 458 3.33 6.97 -3.95
CA LEU A 458 3.61 6.02 -2.87
C LEU A 458 5.04 6.14 -2.34
N GLY A 459 6.02 6.31 -3.23
CA GLY A 459 7.42 6.54 -2.85
C GLY A 459 7.62 7.81 -2.03
N ILE A 460 6.86 8.88 -2.31
CA ILE A 460 6.86 10.12 -1.51
C ILE A 460 6.07 9.96 -0.21
N SER A 461 4.92 9.28 -0.26
CA SER A 461 4.01 9.15 0.89
C SER A 461 4.69 8.51 2.08
N LEU A 462 5.62 7.59 1.83
CA LEU A 462 6.25 6.82 2.89
C LEU A 462 7.22 7.64 3.76
N PRO A 463 8.26 8.30 3.21
CA PRO A 463 9.06 9.25 3.98
C PRO A 463 8.19 10.34 4.60
N VAL A 464 7.25 10.91 3.84
CA VAL A 464 6.39 11.99 4.33
C VAL A 464 5.60 11.55 5.57
N ALA A 465 5.08 10.33 5.61
CA ALA A 465 4.37 9.82 6.78
C ALA A 465 5.27 9.67 8.01
N PHE A 466 6.52 9.21 7.83
CA PHE A 466 7.52 9.15 8.91
C PHE A 466 7.81 10.54 9.48
N PHE A 467 8.13 11.51 8.63
CA PHE A 467 8.47 12.88 9.04
C PHE A 467 7.29 13.71 9.56
N SER A 468 6.05 13.23 9.39
CA SER A 468 4.83 13.99 9.71
C SER A 468 4.09 13.52 10.96
N ASP A 469 4.78 12.80 11.86
CA ASP A 469 4.23 12.34 13.15
C ASP A 469 2.94 11.50 13.02
N VAL A 470 2.71 10.87 11.85
CA VAL A 470 1.49 10.08 11.54
C VAL A 470 1.28 8.93 12.51
N PHE A 471 2.35 8.38 13.04
CA PHE A 471 2.32 7.24 13.95
C PHE A 471 2.53 7.62 15.43
N ALA A 472 2.55 8.92 15.75
CA ALA A 472 2.68 9.42 17.13
C ALA A 472 3.89 8.86 17.90
N ILE A 473 5.09 8.95 17.31
CA ILE A 473 6.33 8.55 17.98
C ILE A 473 6.69 9.64 19.00
N ASP A 474 6.72 9.28 20.29
CA ASP A 474 6.90 10.25 21.40
C ASP A 474 8.33 10.85 21.48
N ALA A 475 9.28 10.38 20.67
CA ALA A 475 10.69 10.81 20.68
C ALA A 475 11.25 11.10 19.27
N THR A 476 10.68 12.06 18.53
CA THR A 476 11.23 12.44 17.21
C THR A 476 12.46 13.37 17.35
N PRO A 477 13.61 13.03 16.74
CA PRO A 477 14.82 13.85 16.79
C PRO A 477 14.62 15.25 16.19
N ALA A 478 15.38 16.24 16.65
CA ALA A 478 15.24 17.63 16.22
C ALA A 478 15.39 17.83 14.70
N TRP A 479 16.31 17.12 14.06
CA TRP A 479 16.50 17.18 12.59
C TRP A 479 15.29 16.62 11.83
N MET A 480 14.69 15.54 12.34
CA MET A 480 13.49 14.91 11.77
C MET A 480 12.29 15.83 11.96
N SER A 481 12.20 16.45 13.13
CA SER A 481 11.21 17.48 13.44
C SER A 481 11.33 18.70 12.50
N ALA A 482 12.55 19.17 12.25
CA ALA A 482 12.84 20.27 11.34
C ALA A 482 12.48 19.91 9.89
N ALA A 483 12.85 18.73 9.41
CA ALA A 483 12.47 18.26 8.07
C ALA A 483 10.94 18.14 7.92
N GLY A 484 10.28 17.59 8.95
CA GLY A 484 8.83 17.49 9.02
C GLY A 484 8.11 18.83 9.02
N SER A 485 8.72 19.88 9.58
CA SER A 485 8.11 21.22 9.70
C SER A 485 7.80 21.89 8.37
N VAL A 486 8.37 21.42 7.26
CA VAL A 486 8.07 21.92 5.92
C VAL A 486 6.90 21.16 5.29
N LEU A 487 6.57 19.96 5.78
CA LEU A 487 5.60 19.07 5.16
C LEU A 487 4.16 19.43 5.53
N PRO A 488 3.22 19.50 4.56
CA PRO A 488 1.84 19.85 4.85
C PRO A 488 1.13 18.77 5.69
N LEU A 489 1.54 17.51 5.55
CA LEU A 489 0.93 16.41 6.29
C LEU A 489 1.16 16.53 7.80
N ARG A 490 2.36 16.97 8.23
CA ARG A 490 2.67 17.20 9.65
C ARG A 490 1.73 18.25 10.26
N HIS A 491 1.57 19.37 9.56
CA HIS A 491 0.71 20.45 10.03
C HIS A 491 -0.76 20.04 10.10
N LEU A 492 -1.22 19.19 9.17
CA LEU A 492 -2.54 18.58 9.28
C LEU A 492 -2.66 17.71 10.54
N VAL A 493 -1.68 16.86 10.84
CA VAL A 493 -1.67 16.05 12.07
C VAL A 493 -1.71 16.95 13.31
N THR A 494 -0.85 17.98 13.38
CA THR A 494 -0.80 18.90 14.52
C THR A 494 -2.13 19.64 14.73
N LEU A 495 -2.75 20.12 13.65
CA LEU A 495 -4.01 20.87 13.74
C LEU A 495 -5.19 19.99 14.14
N VAL A 496 -5.27 18.78 13.60
CA VAL A 496 -6.32 17.83 13.99
C VAL A 496 -6.10 17.35 15.42
N ALA A 497 -4.86 17.09 15.85
CA ALA A 497 -4.56 16.72 17.23
C ALA A 497 -4.96 17.83 18.22
N ALA A 498 -4.58 19.08 17.94
CA ALA A 498 -4.95 20.23 18.76
C ALA A 498 -6.47 20.47 18.79
N ALA A 499 -7.16 20.22 17.67
CA ALA A 499 -8.62 20.35 17.62
C ALA A 499 -9.35 19.25 18.42
N LEU A 500 -8.78 18.05 18.50
CA LEU A 500 -9.35 16.94 19.27
C LEU A 500 -8.97 16.95 20.75
N ASP A 501 -8.00 17.78 21.14
CA ASP A 501 -7.55 17.95 22.52
C ASP A 501 -8.66 18.62 23.39
N PRO A 502 -9.00 18.05 24.56
CA PRO A 502 -9.91 18.68 25.52
C PRO A 502 -9.51 20.10 25.95
N GLY A 503 -8.20 20.41 25.94
CA GLY A 503 -7.66 21.74 26.29
C GLY A 503 -8.02 22.85 25.31
N GLY A 504 -8.62 22.51 24.17
CA GLY A 504 -9.13 23.45 23.18
C GLY A 504 -8.20 23.66 21.98
N PRO A 505 -8.72 24.22 20.87
CA PRO A 505 -8.06 24.27 19.57
C PRO A 505 -7.00 25.38 19.53
N THR A 506 -5.92 25.26 20.30
CA THR A 506 -4.83 26.25 20.35
C THR A 506 -3.63 25.78 19.55
N ALA A 507 -3.82 25.57 18.24
CA ALA A 507 -2.68 25.51 17.34
C ALA A 507 -2.26 26.94 16.99
N GLY A 508 -0.97 27.26 17.15
CA GLY A 508 -0.43 28.53 16.68
C GLY A 508 -0.64 28.74 15.17
N TRP A 509 -0.49 29.98 14.69
CA TRP A 509 -0.74 30.35 13.29
C TRP A 509 0.25 29.76 12.27
N THR A 510 1.32 29.12 12.73
CA THR A 510 2.34 28.52 11.86
C THR A 510 1.79 27.36 11.04
N ALA A 511 1.10 26.41 11.67
CA ALA A 511 0.58 25.23 10.97
C ALA A 511 -0.48 25.57 9.91
N PRO A 512 -1.47 26.45 10.19
CA PRO A 512 -2.39 26.94 9.17
C PRO A 512 -1.69 27.68 8.03
N ALA A 513 -0.71 28.54 8.34
CA ALA A 513 0.02 29.31 7.34
C ALA A 513 0.79 28.40 6.37
N VAL A 514 1.46 27.36 6.88
CA VAL A 514 2.20 26.40 6.04
C VAL A 514 1.24 25.58 5.17
N LEU A 515 0.11 25.11 5.71
CA LEU A 515 -0.90 24.42 4.90
C LEU A 515 -1.45 25.29 3.78
N LEU A 516 -1.78 26.55 4.07
CA LEU A 516 -2.27 27.49 3.07
C LEU A 516 -1.20 27.82 2.02
N ALA A 517 0.06 27.99 2.43
CA ALA A 517 1.16 28.20 1.50
C ALA A 517 1.32 27.02 0.53
N TRP A 518 1.23 25.78 1.02
CA TRP A 518 1.23 24.59 0.17
C TRP A 518 0.01 24.52 -0.74
N LEU A 519 -1.19 24.84 -0.23
CA LEU A 519 -2.41 24.82 -1.04
C LEU A 519 -2.32 25.79 -2.22
N VAL A 520 -1.85 27.02 -1.96
CA VAL A 520 -1.67 28.05 -2.99
C VAL A 520 -0.55 27.67 -3.95
N GLY A 521 0.61 27.26 -3.44
CA GLY A 521 1.78 26.90 -4.24
C GLY A 521 1.52 25.68 -5.13
N ALA A 522 1.06 24.57 -4.55
CA ALA A 522 0.74 23.36 -5.30
C ALA A 522 -0.46 23.56 -6.24
N GLY A 523 -1.46 24.32 -5.82
CA GLY A 523 -2.60 24.70 -6.66
C GLY A 523 -2.17 25.51 -7.89
N PHE A 524 -1.29 26.49 -7.69
CA PHE A 524 -0.71 27.28 -8.77
C PHE A 524 0.08 26.41 -9.75
N VAL A 525 0.96 25.54 -9.24
CA VAL A 525 1.71 24.59 -10.08
C VAL A 525 0.73 23.72 -10.86
N ALA A 526 -0.22 23.07 -10.19
CA ALA A 526 -1.21 22.20 -10.83
C ALA A 526 -1.95 22.93 -11.95
N VAL A 527 -2.44 24.15 -11.74
CA VAL A 527 -3.16 24.91 -12.78
C VAL A 527 -2.25 25.27 -13.96
N ARG A 528 -0.99 25.65 -13.70
CA ARG A 528 -0.03 26.07 -14.74
C ARG A 528 0.49 24.90 -15.58
N THR A 529 0.69 23.73 -15.00
CA THR A 529 1.32 22.59 -15.68
C THR A 529 0.32 21.57 -16.20
N PHE A 530 -0.94 21.58 -15.76
CA PHE A 530 -1.92 20.58 -16.14
C PHE A 530 -2.26 20.63 -17.62
N ARG A 531 -1.91 19.55 -18.33
CA ARG A 531 -2.25 19.34 -19.74
C ARG A 531 -3.43 18.40 -19.88
N TRP A 532 -4.44 18.83 -20.63
CA TRP A 532 -5.68 18.08 -20.88
C TRP A 532 -5.52 16.93 -21.91
N SER A 533 -4.38 16.84 -22.59
CA SER A 533 -4.05 15.76 -23.53
C SER A 533 -2.74 15.09 -23.14
N GLY A 534 -2.64 13.76 -23.35
CA GLY A 534 -1.39 13.02 -23.17
C GLY A 534 -0.27 13.56 -24.08
N ARG A 535 0.99 13.36 -23.66
CA ARG A 535 2.15 13.58 -24.54
C ARG A 535 2.04 12.55 -25.68
N ARG A 536 2.03 13.02 -26.92
CA ARG A 536 2.05 12.16 -28.11
C ARG A 536 3.37 11.43 -28.20
#